data_AF-A0A0Q8B180-F1
#
_entry.id   AF-A0A0Q8B180-F1
#
_cell.length_a   1.000
_cell.length_b   1.000
_cell.length_c   1.000
_cell.angle_alpha   90.00
_cell.angle_beta   90.00
_cell.angle_gamma   90.00
#
_symmetry.space_group_name_H-M   'P 1'
#
loop_
_entity.id
_entity.type
_entity.pdbx_description
1 polymer ?
#
loop_
_entity_poly.entity_id
_entity_poly.type
_entity_poly.pdbx_seq_one_letter_code
_entity_poly.pdbx_strand_id
1 'polypeptide(L)'
;MAGSIEQKLELARLRERKARARTARLRRSLDQSNRRTRNQLKYTLGAAVLALAESGKGEQLVAGLRRWLDHYLSRPEDRAVLRHTPYSLDEPEADHGGQ
;
A
#
# COMPACT_ATOMS: atom_id res chain seq x y z
N MET A 1 -44.41 23.07 -27.91
CA MET A 1 -43.76 21.79 -27.54
C MET A 1 -42.29 21.92 -27.11
N ALA A 2 -41.54 22.95 -27.54
CA ALA A 2 -40.12 23.13 -27.17
C ALA A 2 -39.85 23.29 -25.65
N GLY A 3 -40.70 24.02 -24.93
CA GLY A 3 -40.51 24.26 -23.49
C GLY A 3 -40.55 23.01 -22.59
N SER A 4 -41.20 21.91 -23.00
CA SER A 4 -41.24 20.68 -22.19
C SER A 4 -39.98 19.83 -22.35
N ILE A 5 -39.30 19.92 -23.50
CA ILE A 5 -38.05 19.21 -23.76
C ILE A 5 -36.89 19.94 -23.07
N GLU A 6 -36.86 21.27 -23.13
CA GLU A 6 -35.87 22.09 -22.42
C GLU A 6 -35.95 21.89 -20.90
N GLN A 7 -37.16 21.90 -20.33
CA GLN A 7 -37.37 21.61 -18.91
C GLN A 7 -36.91 20.20 -18.52
N LYS A 8 -37.20 19.17 -19.33
CA LYS A 8 -36.70 17.80 -19.08
C LYS A 8 -35.19 17.73 -19.13
N LEU A 9 -34.57 18.46 -20.06
CA LEU A 9 -33.12 18.48 -20.24
C LEU A 9 -32.41 19.22 -19.10
N GLU A 10 -32.98 20.32 -18.61
CA GLU A 10 -32.52 21.00 -17.40
C GLU A 10 -32.59 20.09 -16.16
N LEU A 11 -33.71 19.39 -15.98
CA LEU A 11 -33.93 18.50 -14.85
C LEU A 11 -32.94 17.32 -14.88
N ALA A 12 -32.63 16.79 -16.07
CA ALA A 12 -31.60 15.78 -16.27
C ALA A 12 -30.20 16.30 -15.92
N ARG A 13 -29.83 17.51 -16.38
CA ARG A 13 -28.54 18.16 -16.05
C ARG A 13 -28.39 18.41 -14.56
N LEU A 14 -29.46 18.82 -13.87
CA LEU A 14 -29.44 19.02 -12.41
C LEU A 14 -29.23 17.69 -11.66
N ARG A 15 -29.90 16.62 -12.10
CA ARG A 15 -29.70 15.26 -11.55
C ARG A 15 -28.27 14.77 -11.76
N GLU A 16 -27.71 14.98 -12.93
CA GLU A 16 -26.34 14.63 -13.27
C GLU A 16 -25.33 15.40 -12.39
N ARG A 17 -25.49 16.72 -12.25
CA ARG A 17 -24.66 17.55 -11.37
C ARG A 17 -24.73 17.08 -9.92
N LYS A 18 -25.93 16.75 -9.41
CA LYS A 18 -26.13 16.24 -8.05
C LYS A 18 -25.47 14.87 -7.85
N ALA A 19 -25.58 13.97 -8.83
CA ALA A 19 -24.93 12.66 -8.80
C ALA A 19 -23.39 12.79 -8.83
N ARG A 20 -22.85 13.68 -9.68
CA ARG A 20 -21.41 14.00 -9.73
C ARG A 20 -20.90 14.60 -8.43
N ALA A 21 -21.65 15.52 -7.82
CA ALA A 21 -21.30 16.08 -6.52
C ALA A 21 -21.28 15.02 -5.41
N ARG A 22 -22.25 14.09 -5.40
CA ARG A 22 -22.32 12.99 -4.43
C ARG A 22 -21.15 12.02 -4.60
N THR A 23 -20.85 11.61 -5.83
CA THR A 23 -19.70 10.72 -6.12
C THR A 23 -18.37 11.38 -5.76
N ALA A 24 -18.19 12.67 -6.04
CA ALA A 24 -16.99 13.41 -5.63
C ALA A 24 -16.83 13.46 -4.10
N ARG A 25 -17.92 13.68 -3.35
CA ARG A 25 -17.89 13.64 -1.87
C ARG A 25 -17.52 12.27 -1.33
N LEU A 26 -18.11 11.21 -1.89
CA LEU A 26 -17.81 9.83 -1.48
C LEU A 26 -16.35 9.47 -1.77
N ARG A 27 -15.81 9.85 -2.94
CA ARG A 27 -14.39 9.65 -3.26
C ARG A 27 -13.47 10.35 -2.27
N ARG A 28 -13.72 11.63 -1.96
CA ARG A 28 -12.92 12.37 -0.97
C ARG A 28 -12.95 11.73 0.41
N SER A 29 -14.13 11.27 0.85
CA SER A 29 -14.28 10.59 2.14
C SER A 29 -13.48 9.28 2.18
N LEU A 30 -13.56 8.49 1.11
CA LEU A 30 -12.81 7.24 0.97
C LEU A 30 -11.30 7.49 0.93
N ASP A 31 -10.85 8.51 0.18
CA ASP A 31 -9.43 8.89 0.13
C ASP A 31 -8.91 9.34 1.49
N GLN A 32 -9.69 10.13 2.24
CA GLN A 32 -9.31 10.57 3.59
C GLN A 32 -9.23 9.40 4.57
N SER A 33 -10.21 8.49 4.54
CA SER A 33 -10.19 7.26 5.34
C SER A 33 -8.98 6.40 4.99
N ASN A 34 -8.73 6.16 3.70
CA ASN A 34 -7.58 5.39 3.23
C ASN A 34 -6.25 6.01 3.66
N ARG A 35 -6.11 7.34 3.58
CA ARG A 35 -4.91 8.05 4.07
C ARG A 35 -4.72 7.85 5.57
N ARG A 36 -5.79 7.98 6.36
CA ARG A 36 -5.74 7.77 7.81
C ARG A 36 -5.33 6.34 8.15
N THR A 37 -5.95 5.34 7.51
CA THR A 37 -5.62 3.92 7.70
C THR A 37 -4.18 3.62 7.31
N ARG A 38 -3.70 4.14 6.17
CA ARG A 38 -2.30 3.98 5.73
C ARG A 38 -1.33 4.57 6.74
N ASN A 39 -1.61 5.76 7.28
CA ASN A 39 -0.75 6.39 8.27
C ASN A 39 -0.74 5.58 9.57
N GLN A 40 -1.90 5.14 10.05
CA GLN A 40 -2.00 4.30 11.25
C GLN A 40 -1.22 2.99 11.08
N LEU A 41 -1.38 2.32 9.94
CA LEU A 41 -0.65 1.08 9.63
C LEU A 41 0.88 1.30 9.67
N LYS A 42 1.38 2.40 9.12
CA LYS A 42 2.81 2.74 9.17
C LYS A 42 3.31 2.88 10.60
N TYR A 43 2.56 3.57 11.46
CA TYR A 43 2.94 3.72 12.87
C TYR A 43 2.90 2.40 13.62
N THR A 44 1.85 1.59 13.40
CA THR A 44 1.72 0.29 14.06
C THR A 44 2.80 -0.69 13.62
N LEU A 45 3.08 -0.77 12.30
CA LEU A 45 4.17 -1.59 11.77
C LEU A 45 5.53 -1.10 12.29
N GLY A 46 5.77 0.21 12.26
CA GLY A 46 7.01 0.79 12.80
C GLY A 46 7.21 0.46 14.28
N ALA A 47 6.17 0.62 15.10
CA ALA A 47 6.21 0.30 16.52
C ALA A 47 6.42 -1.21 16.77
N ALA A 48 5.76 -2.08 15.99
CA ALA A 48 5.94 -3.52 16.08
C ALA A 48 7.39 -3.92 15.71
N VAL A 49 7.94 -3.34 14.64
CA VAL A 49 9.33 -3.58 14.22
C VAL A 49 10.32 -3.11 15.28
N LEU A 50 10.11 -1.92 15.86
CA LEU A 50 10.92 -1.39 16.96
C LEU A 50 10.87 -2.30 18.20
N ALA A 51 9.68 -2.65 18.68
CA ALA A 51 9.50 -3.53 19.83
C ALA A 51 10.14 -4.92 19.60
N LEU A 52 10.06 -5.45 18.38
CA LEU A 52 10.72 -6.71 18.03
C LEU A 52 12.25 -6.59 17.96
N ALA A 53 12.78 -5.47 17.45
CA ALA A 53 14.22 -5.20 17.48
C ALA A 53 14.74 -5.09 18.93
N GLU A 54 14.00 -4.41 19.81
CA GLU A 54 14.31 -4.29 21.24
C GLU A 54 14.19 -5.63 22.00
N SER A 55 13.35 -6.55 21.51
CA SER A 55 13.15 -7.87 22.13
C SER A 55 14.30 -8.86 21.93
N GLY A 56 15.33 -8.50 21.15
CA GLY A 56 16.44 -9.39 20.77
C GLY A 56 16.06 -10.47 19.74
N LYS A 57 14.83 -10.48 19.23
CA LYS A 57 14.34 -11.42 18.19
C LYS A 57 14.43 -10.85 16.77
N GLY A 58 15.34 -9.91 16.54
CA GLY A 58 15.49 -9.23 15.25
C GLY A 58 15.69 -10.19 14.06
N GLU A 59 16.44 -11.28 14.27
CA GLU A 59 16.67 -12.29 13.23
C GLU A 59 15.39 -13.01 12.77
N GLN A 60 14.50 -13.35 13.71
CA GLN A 60 13.21 -13.99 13.37
C GLN A 60 12.31 -13.04 12.56
N LEU A 61 12.35 -11.74 12.85
CA LEU A 61 11.63 -10.73 12.08
C LEU A 61 12.17 -10.63 10.67
N VAL A 62 13.49 -10.55 10.52
CA VAL A 62 14.16 -10.48 9.22
C VAL A 62 13.86 -11.74 8.40
N ALA A 63 13.92 -12.93 9.00
CA ALA A 63 13.58 -14.18 8.33
C ALA A 63 12.10 -14.30 7.93
N GLY A 64 11.18 -13.79 8.78
CA GLY A 64 9.75 -13.73 8.46
C GLY A 64 9.47 -12.78 7.30
N LEU A 65 10.05 -11.58 7.34
CA LEU A 65 9.86 -10.57 6.31
C LEU A 65 10.53 -10.98 4.98
N ARG A 66 11.72 -11.60 5.01
CA ARG A 66 12.35 -12.20 3.82
C ARG A 66 11.44 -13.21 3.12
N ARG A 67 10.85 -14.15 3.87
CA ARG A 67 9.90 -15.14 3.30
C ARG A 67 8.67 -14.48 2.69
N TRP A 68 8.13 -13.46 3.34
CA TRP A 68 7.01 -12.70 2.79
C TRP A 68 7.43 -11.99 1.50
N LEU A 69 8.57 -11.28 1.49
CA LEU A 69 9.09 -10.57 0.32
C LEU A 69 9.40 -11.50 -0.85
N ASP A 70 9.98 -12.68 -0.61
CA ASP A 70 10.29 -13.67 -1.65
C ASP A 70 9.04 -14.11 -2.43
N HIS A 71 7.91 -14.23 -1.74
CA HIS A 71 6.63 -14.57 -2.37
C HIS A 71 6.06 -13.45 -3.26
N TYR A 72 6.25 -12.18 -2.88
CA TYR A 72 5.63 -11.04 -3.58
C TYR A 72 6.57 -10.32 -4.57
N LEU A 73 7.89 -10.45 -4.41
CA LEU A 73 8.88 -9.85 -5.30
C LEU A 73 9.40 -10.90 -6.28
N SER A 74 8.77 -10.95 -7.46
CA SER A 74 9.16 -11.88 -8.55
C SER A 74 10.13 -11.26 -9.55
N ARG A 75 10.22 -9.93 -9.62
CA ARG A 75 11.05 -9.21 -10.59
C ARG A 75 12.50 -9.11 -10.09
N PRO A 76 13.50 -9.44 -10.93
CA PRO A 76 14.91 -9.32 -10.55
C PRO A 76 15.32 -7.90 -10.15
N GLU A 77 14.75 -6.87 -10.78
CA GLU A 77 15.07 -5.46 -10.49
C GLU A 77 14.61 -5.07 -9.08
N ASP A 78 13.42 -5.52 -8.67
CA ASP A 78 12.88 -5.24 -7.34
C ASP A 78 13.68 -5.98 -6.26
N ARG A 79 14.18 -7.18 -6.56
CA ARG A 79 15.07 -7.95 -5.67
C ARG A 79 16.44 -7.27 -5.50
N ALA A 80 16.99 -6.70 -6.56
CA ALA A 80 18.31 -6.05 -6.53
C ALA A 80 18.38 -4.88 -5.53
N VAL A 81 17.28 -4.16 -5.32
CA VAL A 81 17.19 -3.07 -4.32
C VAL A 81 17.48 -3.56 -2.90
N LEU A 82 17.23 -4.85 -2.61
CA LEU A 82 17.38 -5.43 -1.28
C LEU A 82 18.77 -6.02 -1.01
N ARG A 83 19.65 -6.12 -2.02
CA ARG A 83 20.93 -6.85 -1.96
C ARG A 83 21.83 -6.49 -0.77
N HIS A 84 21.92 -5.21 -0.43
CA HIS A 84 22.80 -4.71 0.64
C HIS A 84 22.07 -4.48 1.96
N THR A 85 20.91 -5.10 2.12
CA THR A 85 20.08 -4.98 3.32
C THR A 85 19.97 -6.34 4.01
N PRO A 86 19.61 -6.36 5.31
CA PRO A 86 19.27 -7.61 6.01
C PRO A 86 18.16 -8.42 5.32
N TYR A 87 17.39 -7.81 4.42
CA TYR A 87 16.28 -8.43 3.69
C TYR A 87 16.67 -8.95 2.30
N SER A 88 17.97 -8.99 1.96
CA SER A 88 18.44 -9.55 0.68
C SER A 88 17.83 -10.93 0.43
N LEU A 89 17.32 -11.17 -0.77
CA LEU A 89 16.69 -12.45 -1.14
C LEU A 89 17.65 -13.34 -1.94
N ASP A 90 18.88 -12.88 -2.17
CA ASP A 90 19.94 -13.70 -2.74
C ASP A 90 20.26 -14.83 -1.74
N GLU A 91 20.43 -16.06 -2.23
CA GLU A 91 20.93 -17.16 -1.38
C GLU A 91 22.23 -16.71 -0.71
N PRO A 92 22.43 -17.00 0.59
CA PRO A 92 23.72 -16.71 1.21
C PRO A 92 24.79 -17.42 0.37
N GLU A 93 25.72 -16.64 -0.20
CA GLU A 93 26.92 -17.21 -0.81
C GLU A 93 27.49 -18.20 0.21
N ALA A 94 27.55 -19.48 -0.19
CA ALA A 94 28.11 -20.51 0.65
C ALA A 94 29.51 -20.03 1.07
N ASP A 95 29.70 -19.93 2.39
CA ASP A 95 30.98 -19.60 3.00
C ASP A 95 32.03 -20.55 2.41
N HIS A 96 32.82 -20.03 1.46
CA HIS A 96 33.97 -20.76 0.96
C HIS A 96 35.01 -20.71 2.06
N GLY A 97 34.88 -21.66 3.00
CA GLY A 97 35.84 -21.93 4.04
C GLY A 97 37.23 -22.09 3.43
N GLY A 98 38.01 -21.01 3.55
CA GLY A 98 39.44 -21.02 3.34
C GLY A 98 40.09 -21.72 4.52
N GLN A 99 40.56 -22.95 4.25
CA GLN A 99 41.57 -23.63 5.05
C GLN A 99 42.88 -22.83 5.08
#